data_AF-A0A7W4ELH3-F1
#
_entry.id   AF-A0A7W4ELH3-F1
#
_cell.length_a   1.000
_cell.length_b   1.000
_cell.length_c   1.000
_cell.angle_alpha   90.00
_cell.angle_beta   90.00
_cell.angle_gamma   90.00
#
_symmetry.space_group_name_H-M   'P 1'
#
loop_
_entity.id
_entity.type
_entity.pdbx_description
1 polymer ?
#
loop_
_entity_poly.entity_id
_entity_poly.type
_entity_poly.pdbx_seq_one_letter_code
_entity_poly.pdbx_strand_id
1 'polypeptide(L)'
;MKRLITKSPFYTHIIGAVFIALFGVALYVAATPPVRADDTSVAAGEHIIALHDDGAVKGFITKKATLKEALADANIAIDANDRTEPALDTKLVANSYQVNIYRARPVVIKDGLAATKVITSYRTGAQIAKHAGLALHDEDKAELSQSTNPLGDGASEVMTVTRATPFTFDFYGKTSTSYSLGKTVGDMLNRKHITLAQNDVVVPGVDTPLAAGLHVRLYREGTQTITQEEEVPFETEKIKDANQPASYKEVKTAGKKGKRTVTYEIKIENGVEVSRKEVNSNVTEQPVKQVEVVGAKFNYTGGPLNEAQITALGVCETGMTATRNSGNGFYGAFQFMPGTWRSNAPAEYKGVLPHQAPLEAQKQAVQNLLSRSSIYTQFPGCARKMQAQGVL
;
A
#
# COMPACT_ATOMS: atom_id res chain seq x y z
N MET A 1 -77.33 28.86 44.89
CA MET A 1 -77.49 27.81 45.92
C MET A 1 -76.20 27.70 46.72
N LYS A 2 -76.31 27.62 48.05
CA LYS A 2 -75.23 27.72 49.05
C LYS A 2 -74.22 26.57 48.96
N ARG A 3 -72.92 26.89 49.02
CA ARG A 3 -71.81 25.95 49.29
C ARG A 3 -71.89 25.48 50.76
N LEU A 4 -71.91 24.18 50.98
CA LEU A 4 -71.64 23.54 52.27
C LEU A 4 -70.34 22.73 52.12
N ILE A 5 -69.29 23.21 52.77
CA ILE A 5 -68.02 22.50 52.95
C ILE A 5 -68.22 21.59 54.16
N THR A 6 -68.38 20.29 53.93
CA THR A 6 -68.29 19.27 54.97
C THR A 6 -66.83 18.79 55.05
N LYS A 7 -66.15 19.16 56.14
CA LYS A 7 -64.84 18.60 56.49
C LYS A 7 -65.02 17.10 56.82
N SER A 8 -64.40 16.24 56.01
CA SER A 8 -64.32 14.80 56.27
C SER A 8 -63.18 14.50 57.25
N PRO A 9 -63.40 13.67 58.30
CA PRO A 9 -62.39 13.31 59.31
C PRO A 9 -61.28 12.37 58.76
N PHE A 10 -61.38 11.98 57.49
CA PHE A 10 -60.41 11.08 56.86
C PHE A 10 -59.06 11.75 56.58
N TYR A 11 -59.03 13.08 56.39
CA TYR A 11 -57.82 13.81 56.02
C TYR A 11 -56.84 13.97 57.21
N THR A 12 -57.36 14.02 58.43
CA THR A 12 -56.56 14.14 59.66
C THR A 12 -55.84 12.84 60.04
N HIS A 13 -56.37 11.67 59.66
CA HIS A 13 -55.72 10.39 59.95
C HIS A 13 -54.59 10.06 58.98
N ILE A 14 -54.69 10.51 57.71
CA ILE A 14 -53.63 10.31 56.71
C ILE A 14 -52.41 11.21 57.02
N ILE A 15 -52.62 12.47 57.42
CA ILE A 15 -51.52 13.37 57.79
C ILE A 15 -50.82 12.89 59.07
N GLY A 16 -51.58 12.39 60.07
CA GLY A 16 -51.00 11.82 61.29
C GLY A 16 -50.16 10.56 61.04
N ALA A 17 -50.63 9.66 60.17
CA ALA A 17 -49.89 8.43 59.83
C ALA A 17 -48.60 8.72 59.04
N VAL A 18 -48.62 9.71 58.14
CA VAL A 18 -47.43 10.13 57.38
C VAL A 18 -46.40 10.82 58.29
N PHE A 19 -46.85 11.62 59.27
CA PHE A 19 -45.94 12.23 60.25
C PHE A 19 -45.30 11.21 61.20
N ILE A 20 -46.05 10.20 61.67
CA ILE A 20 -45.50 9.14 62.53
C ILE A 20 -44.50 8.26 61.76
N ALA A 21 -44.79 7.96 60.48
CA ALA A 21 -43.85 7.22 59.63
C ALA A 21 -42.56 8.01 59.35
N LEU A 22 -42.66 9.31 59.06
CA LEU A 22 -41.48 10.17 58.83
C LEU A 22 -40.67 10.39 60.11
N PHE A 23 -41.32 10.53 61.26
CA PHE A 23 -40.62 10.68 62.55
C PHE A 23 -39.98 9.37 63.01
N GLY A 24 -40.60 8.22 62.74
CA GLY A 24 -40.03 6.90 62.98
C GLY A 24 -38.80 6.61 62.11
N VAL A 25 -38.81 7.02 60.83
CA VAL A 25 -37.65 6.93 59.95
C VAL A 25 -36.53 7.88 60.39
N ALA A 26 -36.86 9.10 60.82
CA ALA A 26 -35.87 10.04 61.35
C ALA A 26 -35.21 9.55 62.65
N LEU A 27 -35.99 8.92 63.56
CA LEU A 27 -35.45 8.30 64.77
C LEU A 27 -34.63 7.04 64.48
N TYR A 28 -34.99 6.24 63.47
CA TYR A 28 -34.20 5.08 63.05
C TYR A 28 -32.86 5.49 62.42
N VAL A 29 -32.83 6.58 61.64
CA VAL A 29 -31.60 7.16 61.08
C VAL A 29 -30.73 7.80 62.17
N ALA A 30 -31.32 8.36 63.23
CA ALA A 30 -30.57 8.94 64.35
C ALA A 30 -30.06 7.91 65.38
N ALA A 31 -30.72 6.75 65.50
CA ALA A 31 -30.36 5.68 66.44
C ALA A 31 -29.46 4.59 65.84
N THR A 32 -29.25 4.60 64.52
CA THR A 32 -28.17 3.82 63.91
C THR A 32 -26.86 4.57 64.18
N PRO A 33 -25.86 3.95 64.83
CA PRO A 33 -24.54 4.58 64.88
C PRO A 33 -24.13 4.84 63.43
N PRO A 34 -23.46 5.98 63.12
CA PRO A 34 -22.95 6.17 61.77
C PRO A 34 -22.14 4.93 61.46
N VAL A 35 -22.56 4.16 60.45
CA VAL A 35 -21.70 3.17 59.82
C VAL A 35 -20.60 4.03 59.22
N ARG A 36 -19.55 4.28 60.00
CA ARG A 36 -18.27 4.62 59.45
C ARG A 36 -18.00 3.47 58.49
N ALA A 37 -18.01 3.75 57.19
CA ALA A 37 -17.09 3.04 56.33
C ALA A 37 -15.77 3.11 57.08
N ASP A 38 -15.28 1.97 57.56
CA ASP A 38 -13.99 1.91 58.19
C ASP A 38 -13.05 2.42 57.10
N ASP A 39 -12.62 3.66 57.26
CA ASP A 39 -11.75 4.35 56.33
C ASP A 39 -10.38 3.75 56.63
N THR A 40 -10.22 2.44 56.35
CA THR A 40 -8.91 1.85 56.16
C THR A 40 -8.39 2.52 54.91
N SER A 41 -7.85 3.73 55.10
CA SER A 41 -6.95 4.35 54.17
C SER A 41 -5.92 3.27 53.86
N VAL A 42 -5.96 2.77 52.63
CA VAL A 42 -4.99 1.80 52.12
C VAL A 42 -3.61 2.30 52.54
N ALA A 43 -2.90 1.55 53.38
CA ALA A 43 -1.64 2.05 53.91
C ALA A 43 -0.67 2.29 52.75
N ALA A 44 0.31 3.18 52.93
CA ALA A 44 1.27 3.47 51.87
C ALA A 44 1.93 2.16 51.36
N GLY A 45 1.75 1.86 50.07
CA GLY A 45 2.23 0.62 49.44
C GLY A 45 1.30 -0.59 49.54
N GLU A 46 0.07 -0.42 50.01
CA GLU A 46 -0.98 -1.44 49.91
C GLU A 46 -1.81 -1.26 48.63
N HIS A 47 -2.35 -2.38 48.15
CA HIS A 47 -3.21 -2.46 46.97
C HIS A 47 -4.46 -3.25 47.30
N ILE A 48 -5.63 -2.70 47.02
CA ILE A 48 -6.90 -3.41 47.09
C ILE A 48 -7.10 -4.18 45.77
N ILE A 49 -7.32 -5.48 45.86
CA ILE A 49 -7.63 -6.33 44.72
C ILE A 49 -9.10 -6.75 44.81
N ALA A 50 -9.90 -6.31 43.84
CA ALA A 50 -11.23 -6.85 43.58
C ALA A 50 -11.13 -7.93 42.50
N LEU A 51 -11.16 -9.18 42.93
CA LEU A 51 -10.96 -10.35 42.10
C LEU A 51 -12.29 -10.97 41.66
N HIS A 52 -12.41 -11.24 40.36
CA HIS A 52 -13.52 -11.95 39.75
C HIS A 52 -13.00 -13.29 39.25
N ASP A 53 -13.45 -14.39 39.85
CA ASP A 53 -13.06 -15.76 39.52
C ASP A 53 -14.31 -16.58 39.20
N ASP A 54 -14.54 -16.82 37.91
CA ASP A 54 -15.70 -17.54 37.36
C ASP A 54 -17.06 -17.08 37.93
N GLY A 55 -17.22 -15.77 38.08
CA GLY A 55 -18.43 -15.13 38.60
C GLY A 55 -18.48 -14.94 40.12
N ALA A 56 -17.55 -15.54 40.87
CA ALA A 56 -17.36 -15.25 42.29
C ALA A 56 -16.49 -14.00 42.48
N VAL A 57 -16.95 -13.06 43.32
CA VAL A 57 -16.19 -11.85 43.65
C VAL A 57 -15.52 -12.03 45.01
N LYS A 58 -14.20 -11.77 45.07
CA LYS A 58 -13.39 -11.80 46.29
C LYS A 58 -12.57 -10.52 46.39
N GLY A 59 -12.49 -9.94 47.58
CA GLY A 59 -11.66 -8.77 47.85
C GLY A 59 -10.52 -9.12 48.80
N PHE A 60 -9.29 -8.67 48.51
CA PHE A 60 -8.18 -8.77 49.46
C PHE A 60 -7.20 -7.60 49.30
N ILE A 61 -6.42 -7.34 50.34
CA ILE A 61 -5.39 -6.30 50.36
C ILE A 61 -4.02 -6.97 50.27
N THR A 62 -3.09 -6.40 49.51
CA THR A 62 -1.74 -6.92 49.34
C THR A 62 -0.69 -5.81 49.31
N LYS A 63 0.54 -6.12 49.72
CA LYS A 63 1.73 -5.26 49.58
C LYS A 63 2.71 -5.77 48.52
N LYS A 64 2.31 -6.80 47.77
CA LYS A 64 3.19 -7.41 46.76
C LYS A 64 3.34 -6.49 45.57
N ALA A 65 4.49 -6.57 44.92
CA ALA A 65 4.83 -5.69 43.81
C ALA A 65 4.14 -6.10 42.50
N THR A 66 3.72 -7.36 42.36
CA THR A 66 3.09 -7.89 41.14
C THR A 66 1.81 -8.66 41.43
N LEU A 67 0.93 -8.75 40.42
CA LEU A 67 -0.31 -9.53 40.53
C LEU A 67 -0.05 -11.01 40.81
N LYS A 68 0.99 -11.61 40.21
CA LYS A 68 1.38 -13.00 40.44
C LYS A 68 1.66 -13.28 41.91
N GLU A 69 2.47 -12.43 42.54
CA GLU A 69 2.81 -12.55 43.95
C GLU A 69 1.59 -12.31 44.84
N ALA A 70 0.76 -11.32 44.50
CA ALA A 70 -0.46 -11.00 45.23
C ALA A 70 -1.44 -12.19 45.26
N LEU A 71 -1.67 -12.84 44.11
CA LEU A 71 -2.55 -14.01 44.03
C LEU A 71 -1.97 -15.21 44.79
N ALA A 72 -0.66 -15.44 44.72
CA ALA A 72 0.00 -16.52 45.46
C ALA A 72 -0.08 -16.32 46.98
N ASP A 73 0.13 -15.09 47.48
CA ASP A 73 0.03 -14.72 48.90
C ASP A 73 -1.39 -14.91 49.45
N ALA A 74 -2.39 -14.66 48.60
CA ALA A 74 -3.80 -14.90 48.91
C ALA A 74 -4.24 -16.37 48.72
N ASN A 75 -3.30 -17.31 48.50
CA ASN A 75 -3.56 -18.74 48.24
C ASN A 75 -4.49 -19.00 47.05
N ILE A 76 -4.45 -18.13 46.03
CA ILE A 76 -5.19 -18.32 44.78
C ILE A 76 -4.25 -18.97 43.77
N ALA A 77 -4.41 -20.28 43.58
CA ALA A 77 -3.67 -21.03 42.56
C ALA A 77 -4.12 -20.59 41.16
N ILE A 78 -3.16 -20.47 40.24
CA ILE A 78 -3.37 -20.15 38.83
C ILE A 78 -2.70 -21.26 38.01
N ASP A 79 -3.48 -21.93 37.17
CA ASP A 79 -2.96 -22.98 36.30
C ASP A 79 -2.23 -22.41 35.08
N ALA A 80 -1.43 -23.24 34.41
CA ALA A 80 -0.64 -22.81 33.26
C ALA A 80 -1.48 -22.27 32.08
N ASN A 81 -2.74 -22.71 31.96
CA ASN A 81 -3.67 -22.29 30.89
C ASN A 81 -4.66 -21.21 31.34
N ASP A 82 -4.67 -20.86 32.63
CA ASP A 82 -5.48 -19.77 33.14
C ASP A 82 -4.93 -18.43 32.64
N ARG A 83 -5.83 -17.46 32.44
CA ARG A 83 -5.43 -16.11 32.06
C ARG A 83 -5.98 -15.12 33.07
N THR A 84 -5.18 -14.13 33.43
CA THR A 84 -5.65 -13.00 34.23
C THR A 84 -5.71 -11.73 33.39
N GLU A 85 -6.60 -10.84 33.79
CA GLU A 85 -6.65 -9.47 33.29
C GLU A 85 -6.75 -8.51 34.48
N PRO A 86 -5.72 -7.70 34.76
CA PRO A 86 -4.42 -7.59 34.07
C PRO A 86 -3.55 -8.87 34.10
N ALA A 87 -2.48 -8.91 33.31
CA ALA A 87 -1.56 -10.07 33.24
C ALA A 87 -0.84 -10.31 34.57
N LEU A 88 -0.42 -11.55 34.85
CA LEU A 88 0.19 -11.94 36.12
C LEU A 88 1.46 -11.14 36.48
N ASP A 89 2.25 -10.75 35.50
CA ASP A 89 3.46 -9.95 35.67
C ASP A 89 3.21 -8.44 35.80
N THR A 90 1.95 -8.02 35.76
CA THR A 90 1.56 -6.60 35.97
C THR A 90 2.06 -6.12 37.33
N LYS A 91 2.80 -5.01 37.32
CA LYS A 91 3.22 -4.31 38.53
C LYS A 91 2.05 -3.55 39.16
N LEU A 92 1.88 -3.73 40.46
CA LEU A 92 0.88 -3.03 41.24
C LEU A 92 1.47 -1.68 41.69
N VAL A 93 0.96 -0.60 41.12
CA VAL A 93 1.39 0.79 41.38
C VAL A 93 0.23 1.68 41.83
N ALA A 94 -1.01 1.28 41.56
CA ALA A 94 -2.22 1.97 41.99
C ALA A 94 -2.79 1.36 43.27
N ASN A 95 -3.58 2.11 44.03
CA ASN A 95 -4.14 1.63 45.30
C ASN A 95 -5.27 0.60 45.12
N SER A 96 -5.83 0.45 43.91
CA SER A 96 -6.95 -0.45 43.64
C SER A 96 -6.88 -1.05 42.24
N TYR A 97 -7.20 -2.33 42.14
CA TYR A 97 -7.24 -3.11 40.90
C TYR A 97 -8.50 -3.95 40.82
N GLN A 98 -9.12 -3.98 39.64
CA GLN A 98 -10.06 -5.02 39.26
C GLN A 98 -9.33 -6.09 38.48
N VAL A 99 -9.43 -7.34 38.94
CA VAL A 99 -8.72 -8.47 38.36
C VAL A 99 -9.74 -9.53 37.97
N ASN A 100 -9.68 -9.99 36.72
CA ASN A 100 -10.48 -11.11 36.23
C ASN A 100 -9.57 -12.34 36.07
N ILE A 101 -9.98 -13.49 36.61
CA ILE A 101 -9.39 -14.79 36.31
C ILE A 101 -10.30 -15.52 35.34
N TYR A 102 -9.76 -15.83 34.17
CA TYR A 102 -10.36 -16.71 33.20
C TYR A 102 -9.81 -18.12 33.42
N ARG A 103 -10.61 -18.94 34.13
CA ARG A 103 -10.28 -20.35 34.36
C ARG A 103 -10.32 -21.15 33.07
N ALA A 104 -9.28 -21.94 32.84
CA ALA A 104 -9.17 -22.84 31.71
C ALA A 104 -10.13 -24.01 31.88
N ARG A 105 -10.77 -24.40 30.78
CA ARG A 105 -11.71 -25.53 30.74
C ARG A 105 -11.47 -26.39 29.50
N PRO A 106 -11.82 -27.68 29.54
CA PRO A 106 -11.79 -28.51 28.35
C PRO A 106 -12.86 -28.06 27.35
N VAL A 107 -12.44 -27.86 26.10
CA VAL A 107 -13.30 -27.61 24.95
C VAL A 107 -12.99 -28.64 23.88
N VAL A 108 -14.03 -29.30 23.37
CA VAL A 108 -13.94 -30.21 22.22
C VAL A 108 -14.25 -29.42 20.96
N ILE A 109 -13.26 -29.27 20.09
CA ILE A 109 -13.39 -28.64 18.78
C ILE A 109 -13.82 -29.71 17.78
N LYS A 110 -14.98 -29.54 17.15
CA LYS A 110 -15.48 -30.38 16.07
C LYS A 110 -15.43 -29.61 14.74
N ASP A 111 -14.58 -30.06 13.83
CA ASP A 111 -14.40 -29.49 12.49
C ASP A 111 -14.60 -30.60 11.44
N GLY A 112 -15.80 -30.66 10.87
CA GLY A 112 -16.24 -31.78 10.05
C GLY A 112 -16.19 -33.10 10.83
N LEU A 113 -15.37 -34.04 10.37
CA LEU A 113 -15.16 -35.35 11.03
C LEU A 113 -14.04 -35.33 12.08
N ALA A 114 -13.24 -34.27 12.13
CA ALA A 114 -12.15 -34.16 13.08
C ALA A 114 -12.66 -33.64 14.43
N ALA A 115 -12.22 -34.26 15.51
CA ALA A 115 -12.48 -33.82 16.87
C ALA A 115 -11.16 -33.67 17.64
N THR A 116 -10.90 -32.47 18.18
CA THR A 116 -9.68 -32.18 18.96
C THR A 116 -10.06 -31.62 20.32
N LYS A 117 -9.37 -32.03 21.38
CA LYS A 117 -9.56 -31.49 22.73
C LYS A 117 -8.51 -30.44 23.03
N VAL A 118 -8.93 -29.28 23.52
CA VAL A 118 -8.05 -28.21 23.97
C VAL A 118 -8.45 -27.73 25.36
N ILE A 119 -7.46 -27.44 26.21
CA ILE A 119 -7.69 -26.77 27.49
C ILE A 119 -7.45 -25.28 27.26
N THR A 120 -8.45 -24.45 27.52
CA THR A 120 -8.39 -23.03 27.13
C THR A 120 -9.18 -22.14 28.07
N SER A 121 -8.65 -20.95 28.36
CA SER A 121 -9.35 -19.92 29.13
C SER A 121 -10.22 -19.00 28.25
N TYR A 122 -10.04 -19.03 26.92
CA TYR A 122 -10.82 -18.23 25.97
C TYR A 122 -12.32 -18.61 25.93
N ARG A 123 -13.17 -17.61 25.69
CA ARG A 123 -14.63 -17.72 25.77
C ARG A 123 -15.36 -17.58 24.43
N THR A 124 -14.67 -17.21 23.35
CA THR A 124 -15.26 -17.13 21.99
C THR A 124 -14.65 -18.15 21.05
N GLY A 125 -15.43 -18.64 20.09
CA GLY A 125 -14.98 -19.65 19.14
C GLY A 125 -13.74 -19.23 18.35
N ALA A 126 -13.68 -17.97 17.89
CA ALA A 126 -12.53 -17.45 17.17
C ALA A 126 -11.23 -17.44 18.00
N GLN A 127 -11.32 -17.05 19.29
CA GLN A 127 -10.16 -17.06 20.18
C GLN A 127 -9.71 -18.49 20.51
N ILE A 128 -10.66 -19.40 20.72
CA ILE A 128 -10.37 -20.82 20.97
C ILE A 128 -9.71 -21.46 19.75
N ALA A 129 -10.24 -21.21 18.54
CA ALA A 129 -9.65 -21.69 17.30
C ALA A 129 -8.21 -21.20 17.13
N LYS A 130 -7.96 -19.90 17.35
CA LYS A 130 -6.61 -19.31 17.30
C LYS A 130 -5.66 -19.96 18.31
N HIS A 131 -6.11 -20.16 19.54
CA HIS A 131 -5.31 -20.81 20.59
C HIS A 131 -4.97 -22.26 20.23
N ALA A 132 -5.91 -22.98 19.61
CA ALA A 132 -5.71 -24.35 19.13
C ALA A 132 -4.92 -24.45 17.81
N GLY A 133 -4.45 -23.33 17.24
CA GLY A 133 -3.76 -23.31 15.94
C GLY A 133 -4.67 -23.59 14.74
N LEU A 134 -5.98 -23.49 14.91
CA LEU A 134 -6.98 -23.70 13.86
C LEU A 134 -7.23 -22.40 13.10
N ALA A 135 -6.85 -22.37 11.82
CA ALA A 135 -7.15 -21.24 10.94
C ALA A 135 -8.64 -21.25 10.55
N LEU A 136 -9.33 -20.13 10.76
CA LEU A 136 -10.70 -19.88 10.32
C LEU A 136 -10.69 -18.77 9.26
N HIS A 137 -11.55 -18.89 8.26
CA HIS A 137 -11.87 -17.79 7.34
C HIS A 137 -12.95 -16.90 7.96
N ASP A 138 -13.08 -15.67 7.47
CA ASP A 138 -14.09 -14.72 7.96
C ASP A 138 -15.52 -15.24 7.73
N GLU A 139 -15.74 -16.03 6.68
CA GLU A 139 -17.04 -16.68 6.41
C GLU A 139 -17.28 -17.97 7.20
N ASP A 140 -16.28 -18.55 7.86
CA ASP A 140 -16.44 -19.71 8.73
C ASP A 140 -17.20 -19.30 10.01
N LYS A 141 -17.96 -20.24 10.59
CA LYS A 141 -18.58 -20.04 11.91
C LYS A 141 -17.98 -20.98 12.94
N ALA A 142 -17.71 -20.45 14.13
CA ALA A 142 -17.29 -21.22 15.29
C ALA A 142 -18.25 -20.95 16.46
N GLU A 143 -19.16 -21.88 16.70
CA GLU A 143 -20.25 -21.74 17.68
C GLU A 143 -20.00 -22.68 18.87
N LEU A 144 -20.20 -22.16 20.09
CA LEU A 144 -20.02 -22.91 21.32
C LEU A 144 -21.37 -23.42 21.84
N SER A 145 -21.39 -24.66 22.30
CA SER A 145 -22.56 -25.32 22.89
C SER A 145 -22.13 -26.23 24.05
N GLN A 146 -23.06 -26.52 24.96
CA GLN A 146 -22.83 -27.55 25.98
C GLN A 146 -22.87 -28.94 25.33
N SER A 147 -22.02 -29.86 25.77
CA SER A 147 -22.08 -31.23 25.22
C SER A 147 -23.41 -31.90 25.55
N THR A 148 -24.01 -32.52 24.54
CA THR A 148 -25.18 -33.39 24.68
C THR A 148 -24.81 -34.87 24.83
N ASN A 149 -23.52 -35.22 24.70
CA ASN A 149 -23.00 -36.58 24.86
C ASN A 149 -21.81 -36.60 25.84
N PRO A 150 -22.08 -36.56 27.16
CA PRO A 150 -21.03 -36.54 28.17
C PRO A 150 -20.16 -37.80 28.20
N LEU A 151 -20.62 -38.92 27.63
CA LEU A 151 -19.85 -40.17 27.53
C LEU A 151 -18.77 -40.10 26.44
N GLY A 152 -19.00 -39.35 25.35
CA GLY A 152 -18.02 -39.19 24.26
C GLY A 152 -17.16 -37.94 24.40
N ASP A 153 -17.79 -36.79 24.67
CA ASP A 153 -17.12 -35.49 24.72
C ASP A 153 -16.57 -35.16 26.13
N GLY A 154 -16.99 -35.91 27.16
CA GLY A 154 -16.80 -35.55 28.56
C GLY A 154 -17.78 -34.44 28.99
N ALA A 155 -17.62 -33.96 30.23
CA ALA A 155 -18.32 -32.76 30.72
C ALA A 155 -17.70 -31.46 30.14
N SER A 156 -17.52 -31.44 28.81
CA SER A 156 -16.83 -30.36 28.09
C SER A 156 -17.82 -29.50 27.31
N GLU A 157 -17.44 -28.25 27.05
CA GLU A 157 -18.07 -27.48 25.98
C GLU A 157 -17.64 -28.03 24.61
N VAL A 158 -18.53 -27.91 23.63
CA VAL A 158 -18.29 -28.31 22.25
C VAL A 158 -18.31 -27.07 21.37
N MET A 159 -17.18 -26.80 20.71
CA MET A 159 -17.07 -25.80 19.66
C MET A 159 -17.29 -26.47 18.31
N THR A 160 -18.39 -26.15 17.64
CA THR A 160 -18.70 -26.66 16.30
C THR A 160 -18.24 -25.64 15.26
N VAL A 161 -17.37 -26.08 14.35
CA VAL A 161 -16.90 -25.29 13.21
C VAL A 161 -17.72 -25.63 11.99
N THR A 162 -18.42 -24.64 11.45
CA THR A 162 -19.09 -24.74 10.15
C THR A 162 -18.22 -24.04 9.12
N ARG A 163 -17.56 -24.85 8.28
CA ARG A 163 -16.70 -24.36 7.20
C ARG A 163 -17.53 -23.81 6.05
N ALA A 164 -17.17 -22.63 5.57
CA ALA A 164 -17.73 -22.05 4.37
C ALA A 164 -17.23 -22.79 3.12
N THR A 165 -18.13 -22.99 2.15
CA THR A 165 -17.82 -23.69 0.91
C THR A 165 -16.91 -22.82 0.04
N PRO A 166 -15.70 -23.29 -0.35
CA PRO A 166 -14.80 -22.55 -1.23
C PRO A 166 -15.25 -22.69 -2.69
N PHE A 167 -15.30 -21.58 -3.42
CA PHE A 167 -15.67 -21.58 -4.85
C PHE A 167 -14.89 -20.49 -5.59
N THR A 168 -14.85 -20.58 -6.91
CA THR A 168 -14.26 -19.55 -7.77
C THR A 168 -15.34 -18.58 -8.18
N PHE A 169 -15.16 -17.30 -7.88
CA PHE A 169 -16.08 -16.24 -8.25
C PHE A 169 -15.46 -15.30 -9.27
N ASP A 170 -16.03 -15.28 -10.47
CA ASP A 170 -15.74 -14.34 -11.54
C ASP A 170 -16.77 -13.21 -11.49
N PHE A 171 -16.38 -12.09 -10.86
CA PHE A 171 -17.22 -10.92 -10.68
C PHE A 171 -16.84 -9.85 -11.72
N TYR A 172 -17.66 -9.71 -12.74
CA TYR A 172 -17.45 -8.80 -13.88
C TYR A 172 -16.07 -8.96 -14.54
N GLY A 173 -15.63 -10.20 -14.75
CA GLY A 173 -14.34 -10.52 -15.39
C GLY A 173 -13.16 -10.61 -14.41
N LYS A 174 -13.36 -10.27 -13.13
CA LYS A 174 -12.34 -10.42 -12.09
C LYS A 174 -12.57 -11.71 -11.30
N THR A 175 -11.68 -12.68 -11.52
CA THR A 175 -11.72 -13.98 -10.82
C THR A 175 -11.05 -13.90 -9.44
N SER A 176 -11.67 -14.53 -8.44
CA SER A 176 -11.12 -14.70 -7.09
C SER A 176 -11.65 -15.97 -6.42
N THR A 177 -10.89 -16.54 -5.48
CA THR A 177 -11.43 -17.56 -4.57
C THR A 177 -12.32 -16.87 -3.54
N SER A 178 -13.52 -17.38 -3.36
CA SER A 178 -14.51 -16.87 -2.42
C SER A 178 -15.09 -17.99 -1.57
N TYR A 179 -15.62 -17.63 -0.41
CA TYR A 179 -16.21 -18.56 0.55
C TYR A 179 -17.64 -18.13 0.87
N SER A 180 -18.52 -19.10 1.11
CA SER A 180 -19.89 -18.82 1.55
C SER A 180 -20.51 -19.99 2.30
N LEU A 181 -21.35 -19.67 3.29
CA LEU A 181 -22.24 -20.61 3.97
C LEU A 181 -23.62 -20.76 3.29
N GLY A 182 -23.84 -20.05 2.17
CA GLY A 182 -25.05 -20.18 1.37
C GLY A 182 -25.15 -21.55 0.72
N LYS A 183 -26.38 -22.09 0.61
CA LYS A 183 -26.60 -23.42 0.01
C LYS A 183 -26.66 -23.36 -1.51
N THR A 184 -27.06 -22.21 -2.06
CA THR A 184 -27.15 -21.97 -3.50
C THR A 184 -26.33 -20.75 -3.92
N VAL A 185 -26.16 -20.57 -5.24
CA VAL A 185 -25.56 -19.36 -5.82
C VAL A 185 -26.33 -18.11 -5.40
N GLY A 186 -27.67 -18.16 -5.36
CA GLY A 186 -28.52 -17.06 -4.92
C GLY A 186 -28.31 -16.71 -3.44
N ASP A 187 -28.25 -17.72 -2.56
CA ASP A 187 -27.93 -17.51 -1.15
C ASP A 187 -26.56 -16.84 -0.96
N MET A 188 -25.58 -17.27 -1.76
CA MET A 188 -24.24 -16.69 -1.74
C MET A 188 -24.26 -15.21 -2.13
N LEU A 189 -24.93 -14.86 -3.23
CA LEU A 189 -25.06 -13.46 -3.68
C LEU A 189 -25.72 -12.60 -2.60
N ASN A 190 -26.81 -13.09 -2.00
CA ASN A 190 -27.51 -12.39 -0.91
C ASN A 190 -26.60 -12.18 0.31
N ARG A 191 -25.85 -13.19 0.72
CA ARG A 191 -24.90 -13.10 1.85
C ARG A 191 -23.73 -12.16 1.58
N LYS A 192 -23.29 -12.05 0.32
CA LYS A 192 -22.28 -11.07 -0.11
C LYS A 192 -22.88 -9.68 -0.41
N HIS A 193 -24.18 -9.48 -0.13
CA HIS A 193 -24.90 -8.23 -0.35
C HIS A 193 -24.87 -7.76 -1.81
N ILE A 194 -24.90 -8.70 -2.76
CA ILE A 194 -24.90 -8.44 -4.19
C ILE A 194 -26.35 -8.44 -4.70
N THR A 195 -26.82 -7.30 -5.20
CA THR A 195 -28.11 -7.17 -5.88
C THR A 195 -27.90 -7.17 -7.39
N LEU A 196 -28.59 -8.06 -8.10
CA LEU A 196 -28.52 -8.16 -9.56
C LEU A 196 -29.25 -6.98 -10.21
N ALA A 197 -28.58 -6.32 -11.15
CA ALA A 197 -29.19 -5.34 -12.04
C ALA A 197 -29.92 -6.03 -13.22
N GLN A 198 -30.71 -5.26 -13.97
CA GLN A 198 -31.57 -5.77 -15.03
C GLN A 198 -30.86 -6.63 -16.10
N ASN A 199 -29.62 -6.27 -16.46
CA ASN A 199 -28.85 -6.97 -17.51
C ASN A 199 -27.75 -7.88 -16.93
N ASP A 200 -27.79 -8.15 -15.62
CA ASP A 200 -26.83 -9.06 -15.00
C ASP A 200 -27.22 -10.51 -15.24
N VAL A 201 -26.24 -11.34 -15.57
CA VAL A 201 -26.38 -12.76 -15.82
C VAL A 201 -25.45 -13.51 -14.88
N VAL A 202 -26.00 -14.53 -14.21
CA VAL A 202 -25.26 -15.40 -13.28
C VAL A 202 -25.21 -16.82 -13.85
N VAL A 203 -24.01 -17.37 -13.96
CA VAL A 203 -23.78 -18.72 -14.48
C VAL A 203 -22.83 -19.48 -13.52
N PRO A 204 -23.23 -20.65 -12.98
CA PRO A 204 -24.53 -21.29 -13.12
C PRO A 204 -25.63 -20.49 -12.39
N GLY A 205 -26.91 -20.75 -12.73
CA GLY A 205 -28.05 -19.94 -12.26
C GLY A 205 -28.22 -19.93 -10.74
N VAL A 206 -28.98 -18.96 -10.22
CA VAL A 206 -29.11 -18.68 -8.77
C VAL A 206 -29.60 -19.86 -7.93
N ASP A 207 -30.38 -20.78 -8.49
CA ASP A 207 -30.87 -21.96 -7.76
C ASP A 207 -29.85 -23.11 -7.70
N THR A 208 -28.72 -22.98 -8.39
CA THR A 208 -27.69 -24.02 -8.43
C THR A 208 -27.09 -24.21 -7.03
N PRO A 209 -27.01 -25.45 -6.52
CA PRO A 209 -26.33 -25.73 -5.26
C PRO A 209 -24.87 -25.29 -5.30
N LEU A 210 -24.43 -24.59 -4.26
CA LEU A 210 -23.04 -24.15 -4.11
C LEU A 210 -22.19 -25.34 -3.65
N ALA A 211 -21.16 -25.67 -4.41
CA ALA A 211 -20.25 -26.79 -4.13
C ALA A 211 -18.79 -26.34 -4.16
N ALA A 212 -17.92 -27.11 -3.50
CA ALA A 212 -16.50 -26.83 -3.47
C ALA A 212 -15.90 -26.82 -4.89
N GLY A 213 -15.16 -25.77 -5.23
CA GLY A 213 -14.55 -25.60 -6.55
C GLY A 213 -15.52 -25.19 -7.67
N LEU A 214 -16.80 -24.93 -7.37
CA LEU A 214 -17.75 -24.43 -8.36
C LEU A 214 -17.25 -23.09 -8.94
N HIS A 215 -17.33 -22.93 -10.26
CA HIS A 215 -17.04 -21.66 -10.91
C HIS A 215 -18.33 -20.87 -11.13
N VAL A 216 -18.52 -19.81 -10.36
CA VAL A 216 -19.66 -18.90 -10.48
C VAL A 216 -19.21 -17.63 -11.17
N ARG A 217 -19.86 -17.26 -12.27
CA ARG A 217 -19.62 -16.04 -13.01
C ARG A 217 -20.84 -15.13 -12.92
N LEU A 218 -20.60 -13.86 -12.63
CA LEU A 218 -21.58 -12.78 -12.72
C LEU A 218 -21.04 -11.72 -13.69
N TYR A 219 -21.75 -11.48 -14.77
CA TYR A 219 -21.40 -10.48 -15.78
C TYR A 219 -22.63 -9.69 -16.23
N ARG A 220 -22.41 -8.56 -16.90
CA ARG A 220 -23.47 -7.73 -17.48
C ARG A 220 -23.51 -7.87 -18.98
N GLU A 221 -24.65 -8.26 -19.53
CA GLU A 221 -24.87 -8.39 -20.97
C GLU A 221 -25.06 -7.01 -21.62
N GLY A 222 -24.58 -6.87 -22.87
CA GLY A 222 -24.79 -5.70 -23.70
C GLY A 222 -23.70 -4.63 -23.61
N THR A 223 -24.03 -3.43 -24.06
CA THR A 223 -23.11 -2.29 -24.13
C THR A 223 -23.01 -1.57 -22.79
N GLN A 224 -21.79 -1.33 -22.34
CA GLN A 224 -21.52 -0.59 -21.11
C GLN A 224 -20.27 0.29 -21.26
N THR A 225 -20.15 1.28 -20.39
CA THR A 225 -18.96 2.13 -20.31
C THR A 225 -18.10 1.71 -19.14
N ILE A 226 -16.81 1.51 -19.40
CA ILE A 226 -15.79 1.28 -18.37
C ILE A 226 -14.79 2.42 -18.41
N THR A 227 -14.28 2.81 -17.24
CA THR A 227 -13.22 3.81 -17.14
C THR A 227 -12.00 3.17 -16.52
N GLN A 228 -10.85 3.28 -17.18
CA GLN A 228 -9.58 2.73 -16.71
C GLN A 228 -8.46 3.76 -16.82
N GLU A 229 -7.49 3.68 -15.90
CA GLU A 229 -6.27 4.48 -15.95
C GLU A 229 -5.25 3.77 -16.85
N GLU A 230 -4.64 4.52 -17.76
CA GLU A 230 -3.57 4.05 -18.64
C GLU A 230 -2.35 4.96 -18.54
N GLU A 231 -1.17 4.38 -18.71
CA GLU A 231 0.07 5.14 -18.74
C GLU A 231 0.24 5.86 -20.08
N VAL A 232 0.73 7.10 -20.03
CA VAL A 232 1.14 7.86 -21.20
C VAL A 232 2.67 7.81 -21.30
N PRO A 233 3.25 7.24 -22.37
CA PRO A 233 4.70 7.24 -22.56
C PRO A 233 5.29 8.65 -22.54
N PHE A 234 6.52 8.77 -22.04
CA PHE A 234 7.27 10.02 -22.13
C PHE A 234 8.12 10.08 -23.39
N GLU A 235 8.36 11.29 -23.88
CA GLU A 235 9.31 11.53 -24.97
C GLU A 235 10.75 11.63 -24.44
N THR A 236 11.72 11.28 -25.29
CA THR A 236 13.14 11.46 -24.99
C THR A 236 13.72 12.58 -25.85
N GLU A 237 14.25 13.61 -25.19
CA GLU A 237 14.98 14.70 -25.81
C GLU A 237 16.49 14.44 -25.70
N LYS A 238 17.20 14.47 -26.83
CA LYS A 238 18.64 14.21 -26.89
C LYS A 238 19.42 15.49 -27.12
N ILE A 239 20.27 15.85 -26.16
CA ILE A 239 21.23 16.95 -26.25
C ILE A 239 22.57 16.36 -26.68
N LYS A 240 23.12 16.86 -27.79
CA LYS A 240 24.42 16.39 -28.31
C LYS A 240 25.57 17.12 -27.62
N ASP A 241 26.55 16.38 -27.10
CA ASP A 241 27.79 16.93 -26.56
C ASP A 241 28.98 16.59 -27.48
N ALA A 242 29.50 17.61 -28.15
CA ALA A 242 30.64 17.49 -29.08
C ALA A 242 31.98 17.15 -28.39
N ASN A 243 32.07 17.24 -27.05
CA ASN A 243 33.29 16.89 -26.31
C ASN A 243 33.32 15.42 -25.88
N GLN A 244 32.18 14.73 -25.92
CA GLN A 244 32.03 13.36 -25.43
C GLN A 244 31.99 12.35 -26.59
N PRO A 245 32.68 11.19 -26.47
CA PRO A 245 32.69 10.16 -27.51
C PRO A 245 31.29 9.65 -27.83
N ALA A 246 31.03 9.17 -29.05
CA ALA A 246 29.71 8.69 -29.47
C ALA A 246 29.10 7.56 -28.61
N SER A 247 29.93 6.84 -27.83
CA SER A 247 29.50 5.85 -26.85
C SER A 247 28.94 6.46 -25.55
N TYR A 248 29.20 7.74 -25.28
CA TYR A 248 28.74 8.44 -24.09
C TYR A 248 27.23 8.64 -24.13
N LYS A 249 26.57 8.25 -23.04
CA LYS A 249 25.17 8.53 -22.76
C LYS A 249 25.02 8.82 -21.28
N GLU A 250 24.35 9.91 -20.98
CA GLU A 250 24.02 10.30 -19.62
C GLU A 250 22.59 10.80 -19.58
N VAL A 251 21.80 10.26 -18.65
CA VAL A 251 20.44 10.75 -18.39
C VAL A 251 20.55 11.94 -17.46
N LYS A 252 20.28 13.14 -17.97
CA LYS A 252 20.33 14.38 -17.19
C LYS A 252 19.06 14.58 -16.36
N THR A 253 17.92 14.23 -16.95
CA THR A 253 16.61 14.25 -16.29
C THR A 253 15.90 12.95 -16.65
N ALA A 254 15.56 12.14 -15.65
CA ALA A 254 14.81 10.91 -15.88
C ALA A 254 13.38 11.23 -16.32
N GLY A 255 12.91 10.54 -17.36
CA GLY A 255 11.52 10.67 -17.79
C GLY A 255 10.57 10.02 -16.79
N LYS A 256 9.36 10.58 -16.69
CA LYS A 256 8.27 10.00 -15.90
C LYS A 256 7.09 9.78 -16.82
N LYS A 257 6.54 8.57 -16.84
CA LYS A 257 5.29 8.29 -17.57
C LYS A 257 4.16 9.15 -16.98
N GLY A 258 3.32 9.67 -17.86
CA GLY A 258 2.08 10.33 -17.48
C GLY A 258 0.98 9.31 -17.24
N LYS A 259 -0.21 9.81 -16.96
CA LYS A 259 -1.44 9.03 -16.77
C LYS A 259 -2.58 9.66 -17.53
N ARG A 260 -3.43 8.83 -18.10
CA ARG A 260 -4.71 9.24 -18.69
C ARG A 260 -5.83 8.35 -18.22
N THR A 261 -6.98 8.95 -18.01
CA THR A 261 -8.24 8.25 -17.75
C THR A 261 -8.94 8.04 -19.09
N VAL A 262 -9.12 6.79 -19.48
CA VAL A 262 -9.77 6.42 -20.74
C VAL A 262 -11.11 5.77 -20.45
N THR A 263 -12.16 6.28 -21.08
CA THR A 263 -13.49 5.67 -21.06
C THR A 263 -13.69 4.87 -22.33
N TYR A 264 -13.93 3.58 -22.17
CA TYR A 264 -14.26 2.65 -23.24
C TYR A 264 -15.75 2.33 -23.22
N GLU A 265 -16.35 2.30 -24.40
CA GLU A 265 -17.59 1.56 -24.64
C GLU A 265 -17.19 0.12 -24.99
N ILE A 266 -17.64 -0.84 -24.17
CA ILE A 266 -17.43 -2.27 -24.40
C ILE A 266 -18.77 -2.95 -24.66
N LYS A 267 -18.76 -3.96 -25.53
CA LYS A 267 -19.91 -4.84 -25.77
C LYS A 267 -19.57 -6.23 -25.23
N ILE A 268 -20.39 -6.70 -24.30
CA ILE A 268 -20.30 -8.05 -23.74
C ILE A 268 -21.40 -8.92 -24.36
N GLU A 269 -21.02 -10.07 -24.90
CA GLU A 269 -21.93 -11.11 -25.36
C GLU A 269 -21.55 -12.45 -24.71
N ASN A 270 -22.51 -13.11 -24.04
CA ASN A 270 -22.29 -14.37 -23.33
C ASN A 270 -21.13 -14.31 -22.31
N GLY A 271 -20.95 -13.15 -21.67
CA GLY A 271 -19.90 -12.91 -20.69
C GLY A 271 -18.50 -12.73 -21.25
N VAL A 272 -18.35 -12.61 -22.57
CA VAL A 272 -17.08 -12.31 -23.26
C VAL A 272 -17.14 -10.93 -23.88
N GLU A 273 -16.05 -10.17 -23.75
CA GLU A 273 -15.89 -8.89 -24.44
C GLU A 273 -15.68 -9.13 -25.94
N VAL A 274 -16.65 -8.73 -26.76
CA VAL A 274 -16.61 -8.89 -28.22
C VAL A 274 -16.22 -7.61 -28.95
N SER A 275 -16.28 -6.46 -28.27
CA SER A 275 -15.89 -5.17 -28.83
C SER A 275 -15.46 -4.19 -27.74
N ARG A 276 -14.46 -3.36 -28.05
CA ARG A 276 -13.97 -2.25 -27.23
C ARG A 276 -13.68 -1.04 -28.10
N LYS A 277 -14.26 0.11 -27.74
CA LYS A 277 -14.07 1.37 -28.43
C LYS A 277 -13.77 2.49 -27.44
N GLU A 278 -12.66 3.20 -27.64
CA GLU A 278 -12.37 4.43 -26.89
C GLU A 278 -13.39 5.50 -27.27
N VAL A 279 -14.15 5.99 -26.30
CA VAL A 279 -15.15 7.05 -26.51
C VAL A 279 -14.75 8.39 -25.90
N ASN A 280 -13.88 8.36 -24.89
CA ASN A 280 -13.32 9.55 -24.26
C ASN A 280 -11.96 9.25 -23.65
N SER A 281 -11.09 10.25 -23.58
CA SER A 281 -9.76 10.14 -22.96
C SER A 281 -9.33 11.49 -22.40
N ASN A 282 -8.82 11.49 -21.17
CA ASN A 282 -8.36 12.70 -20.51
C ASN A 282 -7.02 12.44 -19.81
N VAL A 283 -6.01 13.26 -20.10
CA VAL A 283 -4.70 13.18 -19.44
C VAL A 283 -4.82 13.77 -18.03
N THR A 284 -4.67 12.93 -17.02
CA THR A 284 -4.74 13.30 -15.59
C THR A 284 -3.37 13.67 -15.03
N GLU A 285 -2.29 13.13 -15.60
CA GLU A 285 -0.91 13.45 -15.25
C GLU A 285 -0.07 13.56 -16.53
N GLN A 286 0.55 14.72 -16.77
CA GLN A 286 1.38 14.92 -17.96
C GLN A 286 2.69 14.12 -17.86
N PRO A 287 3.14 13.43 -18.92
CA PRO A 287 4.43 12.78 -18.92
C PRO A 287 5.56 13.82 -18.83
N VAL A 288 6.60 13.50 -18.08
CA VAL A 288 7.83 14.30 -17.97
C VAL A 288 8.85 13.74 -18.95
N LYS A 289 9.34 14.60 -19.87
CA LYS A 289 10.34 14.19 -20.87
C LYS A 289 11.63 13.73 -20.21
N GLN A 290 12.24 12.68 -20.79
CA GLN A 290 13.59 12.28 -20.45
C GLN A 290 14.59 13.15 -21.23
N VAL A 291 15.57 13.72 -20.55
CA VAL A 291 16.65 14.47 -21.20
C VAL A 291 17.91 13.62 -21.14
N GLU A 292 18.42 13.23 -22.30
CA GLU A 292 19.67 12.49 -22.45
C GLU A 292 20.73 13.35 -23.10
N VAL A 293 21.91 13.43 -22.47
CA VAL A 293 23.11 13.92 -23.13
C VAL A 293 23.76 12.75 -23.84
N VAL A 294 23.90 12.87 -25.16
CA VAL A 294 24.56 11.85 -26.00
C VAL A 294 25.84 12.43 -26.58
N GLY A 295 26.91 11.65 -26.55
CA GLY A 295 28.17 12.06 -27.14
C GLY A 295 28.05 12.21 -28.66
N ALA A 296 28.60 13.30 -29.16
CA ALA A 296 28.64 13.67 -30.57
C ALA A 296 30.03 14.11 -31.00
N LYS A 297 31.07 13.77 -30.22
CA LYS A 297 32.47 14.01 -30.59
C LYS A 297 32.75 13.31 -31.91
N PHE A 298 33.10 14.12 -32.89
CA PHE A 298 33.42 13.66 -34.23
C PHE A 298 34.83 13.08 -34.23
N ASN A 299 34.99 11.85 -34.73
CA ASN A 299 36.30 11.26 -34.96
C ASN A 299 36.63 11.43 -36.45
N TYR A 300 37.52 12.38 -36.78
CA TYR A 300 37.97 12.53 -38.15
C TYR A 300 38.86 11.35 -38.56
N THR A 301 38.66 10.80 -39.75
CA THR A 301 39.39 9.61 -40.24
C THR A 301 40.14 9.87 -41.53
N GLY A 302 41.19 9.08 -41.80
CA GLY A 302 41.83 9.01 -43.12
C GLY A 302 42.99 9.98 -43.38
N GLY A 303 43.32 10.90 -42.47
CA GLY A 303 44.45 11.82 -42.62
C GLY A 303 45.51 11.71 -41.51
N PRO A 304 46.67 12.36 -41.67
CA PRO A 304 47.86 12.13 -40.85
C PRO A 304 47.87 12.88 -39.52
N LEU A 305 46.95 13.83 -39.30
CA LEU A 305 47.00 14.71 -38.12
C LEU A 305 46.16 14.16 -36.97
N ASN A 306 46.64 14.26 -35.74
CA ASN A 306 45.83 14.03 -34.55
C ASN A 306 45.00 15.29 -34.17
N GLU A 307 44.13 15.17 -33.15
CA GLU A 307 43.24 16.27 -32.71
C GLU A 307 44.01 17.53 -32.33
N ALA A 308 45.13 17.37 -31.61
CA ALA A 308 45.95 18.50 -31.16
C ALA A 308 46.61 19.21 -32.34
N GLN A 309 47.09 18.46 -33.33
CA GLN A 309 47.70 18.99 -34.54
C GLN A 309 46.69 19.72 -35.42
N ILE A 310 45.49 19.16 -35.64
CA ILE A 310 44.43 19.83 -36.40
C ILE A 310 43.97 21.11 -35.68
N THR A 311 43.82 21.06 -34.37
CA THR A 311 43.45 22.25 -33.58
C THR A 311 44.52 23.32 -33.68
N ALA A 312 45.80 22.96 -33.49
CA ALA A 312 46.92 23.90 -33.63
C ALA A 312 47.00 24.52 -35.03
N LEU A 313 46.74 23.73 -36.07
CA LEU A 313 46.71 24.22 -37.45
C LEU A 313 45.65 25.31 -37.62
N GLY A 314 44.39 25.04 -37.28
CA GLY A 314 43.36 26.04 -37.51
C GLY A 314 43.39 27.22 -36.52
N VAL A 315 43.97 27.05 -35.32
CA VAL A 315 44.34 28.18 -34.45
C VAL A 315 45.39 29.07 -35.13
N CYS A 316 46.42 28.49 -35.75
CA CYS A 316 47.42 29.26 -36.48
C CYS A 316 46.85 29.97 -37.71
N GLU A 317 45.96 29.32 -38.46
CA GLU A 317 45.37 29.89 -39.67
C GLU A 317 44.40 31.04 -39.37
N THR A 318 43.48 30.87 -38.40
CA THR A 318 42.40 31.85 -38.18
C THR A 318 42.01 32.07 -36.72
N GLY A 319 42.68 31.42 -35.78
CA GLY A 319 42.20 31.30 -34.40
C GLY A 319 41.00 30.36 -34.26
N MET A 320 40.88 29.34 -35.13
CA MET A 320 39.80 28.35 -35.14
C MET A 320 38.41 28.94 -35.44
N THR A 321 38.35 30.02 -36.21
CA THR A 321 37.08 30.68 -36.54
C THR A 321 36.41 30.01 -37.74
N ALA A 322 35.49 29.07 -37.50
CA ALA A 322 34.81 28.30 -38.56
C ALA A 322 34.10 29.16 -39.61
N THR A 323 33.57 30.31 -39.21
CA THR A 323 32.80 31.23 -40.07
C THR A 323 33.66 32.30 -40.76
N ARG A 324 35.00 32.22 -40.67
CA ARG A 324 35.91 33.24 -41.21
C ARG A 324 35.72 33.42 -42.72
N ASN A 325 35.46 34.65 -43.13
CA ASN A 325 35.53 35.12 -44.51
C ASN A 325 36.05 36.56 -44.51
N SER A 326 37.31 36.75 -44.90
CA SER A 326 37.97 38.06 -44.89
C SER A 326 38.00 38.74 -46.26
N GLY A 327 37.37 38.13 -47.28
CA GLY A 327 37.43 38.61 -48.66
C GLY A 327 38.75 38.31 -49.38
N ASN A 328 39.69 37.58 -48.77
CA ASN A 328 40.99 37.25 -49.35
C ASN A 328 40.99 36.02 -50.27
N GLY A 329 39.82 35.49 -50.63
CA GLY A 329 39.66 34.30 -51.50
C GLY A 329 39.79 32.95 -50.79
N PHE A 330 40.04 32.95 -49.47
CA PHE A 330 40.10 31.76 -48.62
C PHE A 330 39.03 31.82 -47.52
N TYR A 331 38.52 30.65 -47.12
CA TYR A 331 37.33 30.56 -46.29
C TYR A 331 37.47 29.53 -45.16
N GLY A 332 36.77 29.79 -44.06
CA GLY A 332 36.65 28.88 -42.92
C GLY A 332 37.88 28.87 -42.01
N ALA A 333 37.84 28.03 -40.98
CA ALA A 333 38.87 27.96 -39.93
C ALA A 333 40.26 27.58 -40.45
N PHE A 334 40.30 26.89 -41.59
CA PHE A 334 41.52 26.38 -42.23
C PHE A 334 41.80 27.07 -43.57
N GLN A 335 41.22 28.25 -43.84
CA GLN A 335 41.55 29.04 -45.03
C GLN A 335 41.52 28.22 -46.34
N PHE A 336 40.45 27.46 -46.59
CA PHE A 336 40.32 26.68 -47.81
C PHE A 336 40.01 27.56 -49.03
N MET A 337 40.61 27.24 -50.17
CA MET A 337 40.13 27.72 -51.48
C MET A 337 38.87 26.95 -51.89
N PRO A 338 37.90 27.58 -52.59
CA PRO A 338 36.67 26.91 -53.01
C PRO A 338 36.88 25.66 -53.86
N GLY A 339 37.88 25.65 -54.74
CA GLY A 339 38.23 24.48 -55.56
C GLY A 339 38.70 23.31 -54.72
N THR A 340 39.67 23.54 -53.84
CA THR A 340 40.21 22.54 -52.90
C THR A 340 39.12 22.01 -51.97
N TRP A 341 38.23 22.89 -51.49
CA TRP A 341 37.09 22.50 -50.66
C TRP A 341 36.18 21.49 -51.36
N ARG A 342 35.72 21.78 -52.58
CA ARG A 342 34.82 20.88 -53.32
C ARG A 342 35.38 19.48 -53.50
N SER A 343 36.70 19.36 -53.64
CA SER A 343 37.37 18.07 -53.80
C SER A 343 37.49 17.27 -52.48
N ASN A 344 37.59 17.95 -51.33
CA ASN A 344 37.98 17.33 -50.06
C ASN A 344 36.90 17.38 -48.97
N ALA A 345 35.87 18.23 -49.12
CA ALA A 345 34.78 18.31 -48.17
C ALA A 345 33.99 17.00 -48.10
N PRO A 346 33.40 16.66 -46.94
CA PRO A 346 32.40 15.60 -46.83
C PRO A 346 31.30 15.80 -47.88
N ALA A 347 30.75 14.69 -48.40
CA ALA A 347 29.82 14.72 -49.53
C ALA A 347 28.67 15.72 -49.36
N GLU A 348 28.12 15.81 -48.14
CA GLU A 348 27.02 16.70 -47.76
C GLU A 348 27.39 18.21 -47.79
N TYR A 349 28.67 18.58 -47.73
CA TYR A 349 29.12 19.97 -47.68
C TYR A 349 29.88 20.44 -48.94
N LYS A 350 29.98 19.60 -49.98
CA LYS A 350 30.64 19.98 -51.25
C LYS A 350 29.93 21.12 -51.99
N GLY A 351 28.63 21.31 -51.76
CA GLY A 351 27.82 22.35 -52.39
C GLY A 351 27.89 23.74 -51.74
N VAL A 352 28.46 23.84 -50.53
CA VAL A 352 28.58 25.10 -49.78
C VAL A 352 30.03 25.57 -49.73
N LEU A 353 30.25 26.84 -49.35
CA LEU A 353 31.61 27.36 -49.09
C LEU A 353 32.12 26.90 -47.72
N PRO A 354 33.45 26.82 -47.50
CA PRO A 354 34.01 26.33 -46.24
C PRO A 354 33.47 27.03 -44.99
N HIS A 355 33.31 28.36 -45.04
CA HIS A 355 32.82 29.16 -43.91
C HIS A 355 31.33 28.93 -43.56
N GLN A 356 30.60 28.20 -44.40
CA GLN A 356 29.19 27.83 -44.21
C GLN A 356 29.04 26.40 -43.66
N ALA A 357 30.12 25.63 -43.63
CA ALA A 357 30.14 24.27 -43.11
C ALA A 357 30.53 24.26 -41.62
N PRO A 358 30.00 23.30 -40.82
CA PRO A 358 30.39 23.17 -39.42
C PRO A 358 31.88 22.87 -39.29
N LEU A 359 32.48 23.29 -38.16
CA LEU A 359 33.92 23.14 -37.90
C LEU A 359 34.40 21.69 -38.11
N GLU A 360 33.59 20.73 -37.69
CA GLU A 360 33.85 19.29 -37.83
C GLU A 360 34.03 18.86 -39.29
N ALA A 361 33.19 19.38 -40.19
CA ALA A 361 33.31 19.12 -41.61
C ALA A 361 34.58 19.73 -42.20
N GLN A 362 34.99 20.91 -41.69
CA GLN A 362 36.22 21.56 -42.12
C GLN A 362 37.45 20.78 -41.66
N LYS A 363 37.46 20.27 -40.43
CA LYS A 363 38.51 19.39 -39.90
C LYS A 363 38.60 18.07 -40.69
N GLN A 364 37.47 17.45 -41.03
CA GLN A 364 37.46 16.25 -41.89
C GLN A 364 37.99 16.56 -43.29
N ALA A 365 37.67 17.74 -43.85
CA ALA A 365 38.21 18.15 -45.15
C ALA A 365 39.75 18.32 -45.11
N VAL A 366 40.31 18.78 -43.98
CA VAL A 366 41.77 18.83 -43.78
C VAL A 366 42.36 17.42 -43.79
N GLN A 367 41.76 16.47 -43.06
CA GLN A 367 42.22 15.09 -43.10
C GLN A 367 42.21 14.50 -44.50
N ASN A 368 41.11 14.71 -45.24
CA ASN A 368 40.98 14.24 -46.62
C ASN A 368 42.05 14.86 -47.53
N LEU A 369 42.30 16.17 -47.40
CA LEU A 369 43.33 16.87 -48.17
C LEU A 369 44.72 16.32 -47.86
N LEU A 370 45.06 16.20 -46.58
CA LEU A 370 46.39 15.78 -46.12
C LEU A 370 46.63 14.27 -46.26
N SER A 371 45.57 13.47 -46.49
CA SER A 371 45.73 12.06 -46.87
C SER A 371 46.43 11.88 -48.22
N ARG A 372 46.44 12.92 -49.06
CA ARG A 372 47.00 12.91 -50.43
C ARG A 372 48.02 14.01 -50.68
N SER A 373 48.34 14.80 -49.66
CA SER A 373 49.22 15.97 -49.79
C SER A 373 49.97 16.26 -48.50
N SER A 374 51.03 17.05 -48.61
CA SER A 374 51.84 17.42 -47.45
C SER A 374 51.30 18.67 -46.76
N ILE A 375 51.31 18.68 -45.43
CA ILE A 375 50.96 19.88 -44.65
C ILE A 375 51.88 21.07 -45.00
N TYR A 376 53.13 20.82 -45.36
CA TYR A 376 54.09 21.87 -45.74
C TYR A 376 53.76 22.49 -47.11
N THR A 377 52.96 21.84 -47.95
CA THR A 377 52.54 22.43 -49.24
C THR A 377 51.19 23.12 -49.13
N GLN A 378 50.25 22.53 -48.38
CA GLN A 378 48.91 23.09 -48.23
C GLN A 378 48.85 24.24 -47.21
N PHE A 379 49.66 24.15 -46.15
CA PHE A 379 49.69 25.11 -45.03
C PHE A 379 51.13 25.53 -44.70
N PRO A 380 51.92 26.07 -45.65
CA PRO A 380 53.38 26.25 -45.50
C PRO A 380 53.79 27.17 -44.34
N GLY A 381 53.00 28.21 -44.05
CA GLY A 381 53.26 29.14 -42.95
C GLY A 381 53.03 28.48 -41.60
N CYS A 382 51.86 27.88 -41.41
CA CYS A 382 51.49 27.25 -40.16
C CYS A 382 52.23 25.92 -39.90
N ALA A 383 52.51 25.13 -40.93
CA ALA A 383 53.32 23.92 -40.80
C ALA A 383 54.71 24.20 -40.19
N ARG A 384 55.41 25.22 -40.69
CA ARG A 384 56.72 25.61 -40.13
C ARG A 384 56.63 26.12 -38.68
N LYS A 385 55.58 26.88 -38.36
CA LYS A 385 55.34 27.34 -36.98
C LYS A 385 55.06 26.17 -36.04
N MET A 386 54.21 25.23 -36.44
CA MET A 386 53.86 24.05 -35.66
C MET A 386 55.08 23.13 -35.46
N GLN A 387 55.93 22.98 -36.49
CA GLN A 387 57.20 22.25 -36.38
C GLN A 387 58.15 22.90 -35.37
N ALA A 388 58.32 24.24 -35.43
CA ALA A 388 59.16 24.97 -34.47
C ALA A 388 58.63 24.89 -33.02
N GLN A 389 57.33 24.68 -32.86
CA GLN A 389 56.66 24.49 -31.57
C GLN A 389 56.64 23.04 -31.09
N GLY A 390 57.20 22.08 -31.86
CA GLY A 390 57.21 20.67 -31.52
C GLY A 390 55.83 19.99 -31.59
N VAL A 391 54.89 20.57 -32.34
CA VAL A 391 53.53 20.04 -32.51
C VAL A 391 53.44 19.05 -33.68
N LEU A 392 54.30 19.19 -34.69
CA LEU A 392 54.40 18.32 -35.88
C LEU A 392 55.61 17.39 -35.84
#